data_AF-A0A4C1SYA7-F1
#
_entry.id   AF-A0A4C1SYA7-F1
#
_cell.length_a   1.000
_cell.length_b   1.000
_cell.length_c   1.000
_cell.angle_alpha   90.00
_cell.angle_beta   90.00
_cell.angle_gamma   90.00
#
_symmetry.space_group_name_H-M   'P 1'
#
loop_
_entity.id
_entity.type
_entity.pdbx_description
1 polymer ?
#
loop_
_entity_poly.entity_id
_entity_poly.type
_entity_poly.pdbx_seq_one_letter_code
_entity_poly.pdbx_strand_id
1 'polypeptide(L)'
;MNEPGDYLRHWRFYYDPPGISTVFVRKGSGIHYGYWRDTPDEKETLLVARNDASKNYEFEMVAGNVFDAFMHFLEKDFQGTPFTATAVSNAKKSLQKFLHANEVKLESLEKLRLARSTKVVCKTFHRAGIVVPFNSNTKLGYRPLIESDAEIKIY
;
A
#
# COMPACT_ATOMS: atom_id res chain seq x y z
N MET A 1 -30.89 3.04 -3.30
CA MET A 1 -30.47 1.89 -2.45
C MET A 1 -29.04 1.61 -2.84
N ASN A 2 -28.13 1.46 -1.87
CA ASN A 2 -26.76 1.09 -2.19
C ASN A 2 -26.72 -0.42 -2.45
N GLU A 3 -26.17 -0.83 -3.59
CA GLU A 3 -25.95 -2.24 -3.90
C GLU A 3 -24.74 -2.77 -3.12
N PRO A 4 -24.67 -4.09 -2.83
CA PRO A 4 -23.49 -4.67 -2.19
C PRO A 4 -22.17 -4.37 -2.94
N GLY A 5 -22.18 -4.06 -4.24
CA GLY A 5 -20.97 -3.65 -4.95
C GLY A 5 -20.46 -2.23 -4.61
N ASP A 6 -21.28 -1.39 -3.98
CA ASP A 6 -20.98 0.04 -3.83
C ASP A 6 -19.84 0.31 -2.86
N TYR A 7 -19.71 -0.50 -1.79
CA TYR A 7 -18.62 -0.35 -0.85
C TYR A 7 -17.25 -0.71 -1.45
N LEU A 8 -17.21 -1.59 -2.47
CA LEU A 8 -15.96 -1.95 -3.15
C LEU A 8 -15.43 -0.83 -4.06
N ARG A 9 -16.30 0.13 -4.40
CA ARG A 9 -15.99 1.30 -5.24
C ARG A 9 -15.82 2.58 -4.42
N HIS A 10 -16.29 2.57 -3.17
CA HIS A 10 -16.13 3.71 -2.26
C HIS A 10 -14.66 3.99 -2.00
N TRP A 11 -14.18 5.18 -2.38
CA TRP A 11 -12.76 5.57 -2.34
C TRP A 11 -11.81 4.62 -3.08
N ARG A 12 -12.31 3.87 -4.07
CA ARG A 12 -11.48 3.19 -5.05
C ARG A 12 -11.04 4.20 -6.12
N PHE A 13 -9.76 4.53 -6.15
CA PHE A 13 -9.18 5.45 -7.12
C PHE A 13 -9.03 4.77 -8.48
N TYR A 14 -8.79 5.59 -9.51
CA TYR A 14 -8.76 5.13 -10.91
C TYR A 14 -7.73 4.01 -11.17
N TYR A 15 -6.56 4.08 -10.52
CA TYR A 15 -5.48 3.10 -10.68
C TYR A 15 -5.51 1.97 -9.63
N ASP A 16 -6.51 1.93 -8.75
CA ASP A 16 -6.58 0.94 -7.67
C ASP A 16 -6.90 -0.45 -8.23
N PRO A 17 -5.97 -1.42 -8.17
CA PRO A 17 -6.30 -2.81 -8.50
C PRO A 17 -7.18 -3.43 -7.40
N PRO A 18 -7.82 -4.58 -7.64
CA PRO A 18 -8.63 -5.26 -6.62
C PRO A 18 -7.88 -5.53 -5.31
N GLY A 19 -6.56 -5.73 -5.37
CA GLY A 19 -5.69 -6.00 -4.22
C GLY A 19 -5.50 -4.85 -3.25
N ILE A 20 -5.87 -3.60 -3.60
CA ILE A 20 -5.82 -2.47 -2.65
C ILE A 20 -7.22 -2.12 -2.13
N SER A 21 -7.28 -1.83 -0.82
CA SER A 21 -8.46 -1.26 -0.16
C SER A 21 -8.07 0.01 0.56
N THR A 22 -8.48 1.15 0.02
CA THR A 22 -8.21 2.48 0.59
C THR A 22 -8.79 2.62 1.99
N VAL A 23 -7.98 3.12 2.93
CA VAL A 23 -8.37 3.35 4.33
C VAL A 23 -8.13 4.79 4.80
N PHE A 24 -7.27 5.53 4.10
CA PHE A 24 -6.96 6.92 4.43
C PHE A 24 -6.63 7.70 3.15
N VAL A 25 -7.14 8.94 3.07
CA VAL A 25 -7.01 9.80 1.89
C VAL A 25 -6.59 11.20 2.32
N ARG A 26 -5.64 11.79 1.59
CA ARG A 26 -5.39 13.23 1.70
C ARG A 26 -6.47 13.97 0.91
N LYS A 27 -7.41 14.59 1.63
CA LYS A 27 -8.53 15.31 1.01
C LYS A 27 -8.04 16.37 0.02
N GLY A 28 -8.64 16.37 -1.18
CA GLY A 28 -8.32 17.35 -2.23
C GLY A 28 -7.08 17.03 -3.07
N SER A 29 -6.47 15.84 -2.92
CA SER A 29 -5.40 15.37 -3.80
C SER A 29 -5.68 13.94 -4.30
N GLY A 30 -4.80 13.41 -5.17
CA GLY A 30 -4.81 12.00 -5.56
C GLY A 30 -4.12 11.06 -4.57
N ILE A 31 -3.58 11.60 -3.47
CA ILE A 31 -2.78 10.83 -2.51
C ILE A 31 -3.70 10.04 -1.59
N HIS A 32 -3.51 8.73 -1.57
CA HIS A 32 -4.27 7.82 -0.74
C HIS A 32 -3.42 6.62 -0.31
N TYR A 33 -3.90 5.96 0.74
CA TYR A 33 -3.26 4.85 1.40
C TYR A 33 -4.27 3.72 1.57
N GLY A 34 -3.86 2.51 1.23
CA GLY A 34 -4.71 1.34 1.32
C GLY A 34 -3.95 0.10 1.73
N TYR A 35 -4.63 -0.82 2.40
CA TYR A 35 -4.08 -2.15 2.65
C TYR A 35 -3.92 -2.89 1.33
N TRP A 36 -2.73 -3.42 1.11
CA TRP A 36 -2.44 -4.31 0.00
C TRP A 36 -2.62 -5.76 0.45
N ARG A 37 -3.39 -6.51 -0.32
CA ARG A 37 -3.69 -7.92 -0.09
C ARG A 37 -3.45 -8.70 -1.37
N ASP A 38 -2.59 -9.72 -1.30
CA ASP A 38 -2.36 -10.60 -2.44
C ASP A 38 -3.52 -11.61 -2.58
N THR A 39 -4.16 -11.98 -1.47
CA THR A 39 -5.42 -12.74 -1.46
C THR A 39 -6.48 -12.07 -0.56
N PRO A 40 -7.79 -12.20 -0.87
CA PRO A 40 -8.84 -11.53 -0.08
C PRO A 40 -8.89 -11.93 1.40
N ASP A 41 -8.42 -13.14 1.71
CA ASP A 41 -8.40 -13.78 3.02
C ASP A 41 -7.11 -13.54 3.82
N GLU A 42 -6.12 -12.82 3.25
CA GLU A 42 -4.87 -12.51 3.93
C GLU A 42 -5.10 -11.57 5.13
N LYS A 43 -4.73 -12.05 6.33
CA LYS A 43 -4.91 -11.34 7.62
C LYS A 43 -3.62 -10.99 8.34
N GLU A 44 -2.52 -11.65 8.00
CA GLU A 44 -1.28 -11.61 8.79
C GLU A 44 -0.22 -10.65 8.22
N THR A 45 -0.13 -10.51 6.89
CA THR A 45 0.91 -9.72 6.21
C THR A 45 0.38 -8.42 5.61
N LEU A 46 -0.16 -7.53 6.44
CA LEU A 46 -0.82 -6.32 5.95
C LEU A 46 0.18 -5.18 5.67
N LEU A 47 0.73 -5.14 4.46
CA LEU A 47 1.41 -3.95 3.97
C LEU A 47 0.39 -2.84 3.62
N VAL A 48 0.76 -1.60 3.85
CA VAL A 48 0.02 -0.43 3.40
C VAL A 48 0.75 0.17 2.19
N ALA A 49 0.03 0.23 1.09
CA ALA A 49 0.47 0.86 -0.15
C ALA A 49 0.02 2.32 -0.20
N ARG A 50 0.87 3.18 -0.75
CA ARG A 50 0.59 4.59 -1.09
C ARG A 50 0.58 4.74 -2.61
N ASN A 51 -0.39 5.48 -3.13
CA ASN A 51 -0.36 5.99 -4.51
C ASN A 51 -0.80 7.46 -4.56
N ASP A 52 -0.34 8.18 -5.59
CA ASP A 52 -0.89 9.48 -5.98
C ASP A 52 -1.57 9.33 -7.35
N ALA A 53 -2.88 9.12 -7.32
CA ALA A 53 -3.67 8.82 -8.51
C ALA A 53 -3.72 9.98 -9.52
N SER A 54 -3.30 11.18 -9.10
CA SER A 54 -3.16 12.34 -10.00
C SER A 54 -1.88 12.30 -10.84
N LYS A 55 -0.93 11.43 -10.49
CA LYS A 55 0.39 11.35 -11.14
C LYS A 55 0.54 10.11 -12.01
N ASN A 56 0.40 8.93 -11.42
CA ASN A 56 0.67 7.67 -12.11
C ASN A 56 0.01 6.47 -11.41
N TYR A 57 0.22 5.29 -12.00
CA TYR A 57 -0.29 4.00 -11.54
C TYR A 57 0.67 3.27 -10.59
N GLU A 58 1.78 3.87 -10.14
CA GLU A 58 2.77 3.17 -9.31
C GLU A 58 2.41 3.25 -7.82
N PHE A 59 2.54 2.10 -7.14
CA PHE A 59 2.28 1.98 -5.71
C PHE A 59 3.56 1.71 -4.95
N GLU A 60 3.70 2.34 -3.78
CA GLU A 60 4.82 2.15 -2.87
C GLU A 60 4.36 1.50 -1.57
N MET A 61 5.02 0.42 -1.12
CA MET A 61 4.77 -0.18 0.18
C MET A 61 5.49 0.64 1.26
N VAL A 62 4.74 1.46 1.97
CA VAL A 62 5.27 2.51 2.86
C VAL A 62 5.16 2.20 4.35
N ALA A 63 4.36 1.20 4.74
CA ALA A 63 4.11 0.87 6.13
C ALA A 63 3.60 -0.57 6.31
N GLY A 64 3.76 -1.12 7.52
CA GLY A 64 3.25 -2.44 7.91
C GLY A 64 1.88 -2.42 8.61
N ASN A 65 1.30 -1.24 8.79
CA ASN A 65 0.01 -1.02 9.43
C ASN A 65 -0.39 0.46 9.23
N VAL A 66 -1.61 0.80 9.65
CA VAL A 66 -2.16 2.16 9.48
C VAL A 66 -1.49 3.22 10.36
N PHE A 67 -0.91 2.84 11.51
CA PHE A 67 -0.22 3.79 12.39
C PHE A 67 1.09 4.27 11.76
N ASP A 68 1.89 3.34 11.23
CA ASP A 68 3.10 3.67 10.48
C ASP A 68 2.76 4.43 9.18
N ALA A 69 1.64 4.10 8.53
CA ALA A 69 1.17 4.84 7.37
C ALA A 69 0.80 6.29 7.72
N PHE A 70 0.19 6.52 8.88
CA PHE A 70 -0.11 7.88 9.35
C PHE A 70 1.15 8.66 9.71
N MET A 71 2.16 8.01 10.30
CA MET A 71 3.48 8.63 10.51
C MET A 71 4.13 9.02 9.18
N HIS A 72 4.10 8.12 8.19
CA HIS A 72 4.58 8.40 6.84
C HIS A 72 3.84 9.59 6.21
N PHE A 73 2.51 9.64 6.34
CA PHE A 73 1.71 10.77 5.87
C PHE A 73 2.17 12.09 6.49
N LEU A 74 2.30 12.16 7.83
CA LEU A 74 2.75 13.37 8.52
C LEU A 74 4.16 13.83 8.10
N GLU A 75 4.99 12.91 7.60
CA GLU A 75 6.38 13.18 7.22
C GLU A 75 6.56 13.53 5.75
N LYS A 76 5.77 12.92 4.86
CA LYS A 76 6.02 12.93 3.42
C LYS A 76 4.94 13.63 2.62
N ASP A 77 3.69 13.55 3.08
CA ASP A 77 2.52 14.00 2.29
C ASP A 77 1.73 15.13 2.94
N PHE A 78 1.86 15.31 4.25
CA PHE A 78 1.25 16.41 4.95
C PHE A 78 1.97 17.71 4.56
N GLN A 79 1.21 18.64 3.98
CA GLN A 79 1.70 19.98 3.68
C GLN A 79 1.55 20.86 4.92
N GLY A 80 2.55 20.77 5.80
CA GLY A 80 2.61 21.58 7.02
C GLY A 80 3.02 23.02 6.74
N THR A 81 2.55 23.92 7.60
CA THR A 81 3.04 25.29 7.75
C THR A 81 3.75 25.45 9.11
N PRO A 82 4.52 26.53 9.34
CA PRO A 82 5.12 26.79 10.65
C PRO A 82 4.11 26.76 11.81
N PHE A 83 2.86 27.20 11.55
CA PHE A 83 1.78 27.19 12.54
C PHE A 83 1.29 25.78 12.90
N THR A 84 1.48 24.79 12.03
CA THR A 84 1.08 23.40 12.26
C THR A 84 2.19 22.54 12.88
N ALA A 85 3.43 23.04 12.96
CA ALA A 85 4.58 22.26 13.40
C ALA A 85 4.38 21.64 14.79
N THR A 86 3.89 22.43 15.74
CA THR A 86 3.60 21.95 17.11
C THR A 86 2.49 20.89 17.11
N ALA A 87 1.44 21.09 16.32
CA ALA A 87 0.33 20.13 16.22
C ALA A 87 0.81 18.79 15.63
N VAL A 88 1.62 18.82 14.56
CA VAL A 88 2.22 17.62 13.96
C VAL A 88 3.13 16.91 14.95
N SER A 89 4.00 17.64 15.66
CA SER A 89 4.88 17.06 16.68
C SER A 89 4.08 16.38 17.79
N ASN A 90 3.00 17.02 18.27
CA ASN A 90 2.13 16.47 19.29
C ASN A 90 1.37 15.24 18.79
N ALA A 91 0.89 15.24 17.54
CA ALA A 91 0.22 14.08 16.94
C ALA A 91 1.17 12.87 16.89
N LYS A 92 2.43 13.06 16.44
CA LYS A 92 3.45 12.00 16.44
C LYS A 92 3.71 11.45 17.84
N LYS A 93 3.90 12.32 18.84
CA LYS A 93 4.13 11.91 20.24
C LYS A 93 2.93 11.15 20.82
N SER A 94 1.71 11.62 20.57
CA SER A 94 0.48 10.97 21.02
C SER A 94 0.33 9.58 20.42
N LEU A 95 0.66 9.43 19.13
CA LEU A 95 0.63 8.12 18.48
C LEU A 95 1.67 7.16 19.08
N GLN A 96 2.91 7.61 19.27
CA GLN A 96 3.94 6.80 19.91
C GLN A 96 3.55 6.37 21.33
N LYS A 97 2.97 7.29 22.11
CA LYS A 97 2.45 6.99 23.46
C LYS A 97 1.33 5.95 23.41
N PHE A 98 0.41 6.07 22.45
CA PHE A 98 -0.67 5.11 22.26
C PHE A 98 -0.12 3.71 21.93
N LEU A 99 0.83 3.61 20.99
CA LEU A 99 1.44 2.35 20.59
C LEU A 99 2.15 1.66 21.77
N HIS A 100 2.90 2.43 22.56
CA HIS A 100 3.56 1.92 23.77
C HIS A 100 2.56 1.46 24.82
N ALA A 101 1.52 2.25 25.10
CA ALA A 101 0.52 1.93 26.13
C ALA A 101 -0.35 0.70 25.78
N ASN A 102 -0.51 0.40 24.49
CA ASN A 102 -1.30 -0.74 24.00
C ASN A 102 -0.44 -1.92 23.53
N GLU A 103 0.88 -1.87 23.77
CA GLU A 103 1.83 -2.92 23.40
C GLU A 103 1.72 -3.36 21.92
N VAL A 104 1.40 -2.41 21.03
CA VAL A 104 1.25 -2.68 19.61
C VAL A 104 2.63 -2.97 19.02
N LYS A 105 2.88 -4.26 18.74
CA LYS A 105 4.11 -4.69 18.08
C LYS A 105 4.08 -4.32 16.61
N LEU A 106 4.98 -3.44 16.21
CA LEU A 106 5.19 -3.07 14.82
C LEU A 106 6.30 -3.95 14.25
N GLU A 107 5.97 -4.77 13.26
CA GLU A 107 6.99 -5.48 12.50
C GLU A 107 7.74 -4.49 11.60
N SER A 108 9.06 -4.69 11.44
CA SER A 108 9.86 -3.83 10.58
C SER A 108 9.34 -3.86 9.14
N LEU A 109 9.15 -2.68 8.54
CA LEU A 109 8.75 -2.54 7.14
C LEU A 109 9.70 -3.29 6.20
N GLU A 110 11.01 -3.25 6.46
CA GLU A 110 12.00 -3.98 5.66
C GLU A 110 11.74 -5.49 5.68
N LYS A 111 11.46 -6.03 6.87
CA LYS A 111 11.18 -7.46 7.04
C LYS A 111 9.89 -7.87 6.35
N LEU A 112 8.84 -7.06 6.44
CA LEU A 112 7.57 -7.29 5.74
C LEU A 112 7.75 -7.26 4.21
N ARG A 113 8.46 -6.24 3.70
CA ARG A 113 8.73 -6.11 2.26
C ARG A 113 9.58 -7.25 1.74
N LEU A 114 10.60 -7.67 2.48
CA LEU A 114 11.44 -8.82 2.12
C LEU A 114 10.63 -10.12 2.13
N ALA A 115 9.84 -10.36 3.18
CA ALA A 115 9.01 -11.55 3.28
C ALA A 115 8.04 -11.67 2.09
N ARG A 116 7.45 -10.55 1.66
CA ARG A 116 6.58 -10.52 0.48
C ARG A 116 7.36 -10.62 -0.83
N SER A 117 8.47 -9.90 -0.99
CA SER A 117 9.21 -9.83 -2.26
C SER A 117 9.72 -11.19 -2.74
N THR A 118 10.05 -12.10 -1.81
CA THR A 118 10.44 -13.48 -2.15
C THR A 118 9.33 -14.30 -2.83
N LYS A 119 8.07 -13.88 -2.67
CA LYS A 119 6.88 -14.52 -3.25
C LYS A 119 6.39 -13.83 -4.52
N VAL A 120 6.89 -12.63 -4.83
CA VAL A 120 6.45 -11.84 -5.98
C VAL A 120 7.01 -12.46 -7.27
N VAL A 121 6.12 -12.82 -8.19
CA VAL A 121 6.51 -13.43 -9.48
C VAL A 121 6.68 -12.42 -10.60
N CYS A 122 6.06 -11.23 -10.48
CA CYS A 122 6.16 -10.13 -11.43
C CYS A 122 5.82 -8.81 -10.76
N LYS A 123 6.53 -7.72 -11.07
CA LYS A 123 6.25 -6.39 -10.48
C LYS A 123 5.07 -5.66 -11.12
N THR A 124 4.72 -6.03 -12.36
CA THR A 124 3.75 -5.34 -13.22
C THR A 124 4.04 -3.84 -13.37
N PHE A 125 3.20 -3.12 -14.12
CA PHE A 125 3.35 -1.67 -14.30
C PHE A 125 3.15 -0.88 -13.01
N HIS A 126 2.27 -1.34 -12.12
CA HIS A 126 1.96 -0.66 -10.88
C HIS A 126 3.04 -0.85 -9.78
N ARG A 127 4.12 -1.60 -10.08
CA ARG A 127 5.32 -1.85 -9.25
C ARG A 127 5.11 -2.60 -7.93
N ALA A 128 3.90 -2.65 -7.40
CA ALA A 128 3.58 -3.45 -6.22
C ALA A 128 3.73 -4.97 -6.44
N GLY A 129 3.60 -5.44 -7.68
CA GLY A 129 3.77 -6.85 -8.05
C GLY A 129 2.65 -7.78 -7.62
N ILE A 130 2.67 -8.97 -8.22
CA ILE A 130 1.72 -10.05 -8.03
C ILE A 130 2.37 -11.25 -7.35
N VAL A 131 1.62 -11.90 -6.48
CA VAL A 131 2.00 -13.13 -5.78
C VAL A 131 1.00 -14.21 -6.17
N VAL A 132 1.51 -15.34 -6.65
CA VAL A 132 0.70 -16.53 -6.97
C VAL A 132 1.46 -17.77 -6.54
N PRO A 133 0.78 -18.90 -6.26
CA PRO A 133 1.46 -20.17 -6.01
C PRO A 133 2.38 -20.51 -7.19
N PHE A 134 3.69 -20.62 -6.92
CA PHE A 134 4.70 -20.95 -7.92
C PHE A 134 5.65 -22.02 -7.40
N ASN A 135 5.76 -23.11 -8.13
CA ASN A 135 6.70 -24.19 -7.82
C ASN A 135 7.98 -24.00 -8.64
N SER A 136 9.09 -23.69 -7.95
CA SER A 136 10.38 -23.41 -8.58
C SER A 136 11.03 -24.64 -9.25
N ASN A 137 10.70 -25.86 -8.81
CA ASN A 137 11.24 -27.10 -9.35
C ASN A 137 10.53 -27.49 -10.65
N THR A 138 9.20 -27.45 -10.65
CA THR A 138 8.38 -27.84 -11.82
C THR A 138 8.09 -26.68 -12.77
N LYS A 139 8.41 -25.44 -12.36
CA LYS A 139 8.08 -24.19 -13.07
C LYS A 139 6.57 -24.01 -13.29
N LEU A 140 5.73 -24.62 -12.45
CA LEU A 140 4.27 -24.50 -12.54
C LEU A 140 3.75 -23.32 -11.71
N GLY A 141 2.79 -22.57 -12.26
CA GLY A 141 2.04 -21.52 -11.56
C GLY A 141 2.18 -20.10 -12.13
N TYR A 142 3.31 -19.78 -12.77
CA TYR A 142 3.55 -18.49 -13.42
C TYR A 142 4.41 -18.66 -14.67
N ARG A 143 4.14 -17.87 -15.70
CA ARG A 143 4.96 -17.76 -16.91
C ARG A 143 5.12 -16.28 -17.25
N PRO A 144 6.35 -15.80 -17.52
CA PRO A 144 6.57 -14.42 -17.94
C PRO A 144 5.94 -14.14 -19.31
N LEU A 145 5.65 -12.88 -19.58
CA LEU A 145 5.30 -12.42 -20.92
C LEU A 145 6.52 -12.56 -21.85
N ILE A 146 6.24 -12.72 -23.14
CA ILE A 146 7.29 -12.79 -24.18
C ILE A 146 7.95 -11.43 -24.36
N GLU A 147 7.16 -10.36 -24.24
CA GLU A 147 7.58 -8.97 -24.34
C GLU A 147 7.95 -8.38 -22.97
N SER A 148 8.89 -7.44 -22.97
CA SER A 148 9.25 -6.66 -21.78
C SER A 148 8.21 -5.58 -21.45
N ASP A 149 8.25 -5.10 -20.20
CA ASP A 149 7.41 -3.98 -19.77
C ASP A 149 7.60 -2.71 -20.61
N ALA A 150 8.80 -2.51 -21.19
CA ALA A 150 9.10 -1.34 -22.02
C ALA A 150 8.46 -1.47 -23.41
N GLU A 151 8.53 -2.66 -24.02
CA GLU A 151 7.91 -2.96 -25.32
C GLU A 151 6.38 -2.88 -25.23
N ILE A 152 5.79 -3.42 -24.16
CA ILE A 152 4.33 -3.39 -23.97
C ILE A 152 3.80 -1.95 -23.88
N LYS A 153 4.55 -1.01 -23.30
CA LYS A 153 4.13 0.40 -23.17
C LYS A 153 4.15 1.19 -24.47
N ILE A 154 4.78 0.67 -25.52
CA ILE A 154 4.91 1.36 -26.81
C ILE A 154 3.69 1.08 -27.70
N TYR A 155 3.01 -0.04 -27.50
CA TYR A 155 1.75 -0.39 -28.18
C TYR A 155 0.57 0.46 -27.68
#